data_AF-A0A0D5YKF9-F1
#
_entry.id   AF-A0A0D5YKF9-F1
#
_cell.length_a   1.000
_cell.length_b   1.000
_cell.length_c   1.000
_cell.angle_alpha   90.00
_cell.angle_beta   90.00
_cell.angle_gamma   90.00
#
_symmetry.space_group_name_H-M   'P 1'
#
loop_
_entity.id
_entity.type
_entity.pdbx_description
1 polymer ?
#
loop_
_entity_poly.entity_id
_entity_poly.type
_entity_poly.pdbx_seq_one_letter_code
_entity_poly.pdbx_strand_id
1 'polypeptide(L)'
;MISLTAITTVFGALVPLMVAYISSRHNFKKHPRLEFSESIEAAKEFDSILTSTESQLVKDRMAQKLVMKKNINFLETQYFYSYVDMELWVERYIDVRKYIEPIIDEDNKIVDLKNKYTMAKGILFLCMYSFFAILAMIPLMFLKYYLAILHQSIDTSSFLITFNLITWPILFIFIALVGLHRANKIADAYNFLKKFECERIKIKE
;
A
#
# COMPACT_ATOMS: atom_id res chain seq x y z
N MET A 1 6.03 -33.04 23.82
CA MET A 1 6.80 -33.19 22.56
C MET A 1 5.82 -33.42 21.43
N ILE A 2 5.68 -32.48 20.49
CA ILE A 2 4.90 -32.71 19.27
C ILE A 2 5.76 -33.59 18.37
N SER A 3 5.27 -34.78 17.99
CA SER A 3 6.03 -35.71 17.18
C SER A 3 6.21 -35.16 15.77
N LEU A 4 7.40 -35.34 15.20
CA LEU A 4 7.75 -34.92 13.84
C LEU A 4 6.74 -35.44 12.78
N THR A 5 6.15 -36.61 13.06
CA THR A 5 5.10 -37.23 12.26
C THR A 5 3.80 -36.44 12.23
N ALA A 6 3.40 -35.80 13.33
CA ALA A 6 2.20 -34.96 13.36
C ALA A 6 2.39 -33.69 12.50
N ILE A 7 3.59 -33.12 12.52
CA ILE A 7 3.95 -31.94 11.71
C ILE A 7 3.91 -32.29 10.22
N THR A 8 4.52 -33.42 9.81
CA THR A 8 4.53 -33.83 8.40
C THR A 8 3.14 -34.14 7.86
N THR A 9 2.25 -34.72 8.66
CA THR A 9 0.88 -35.04 8.23
C THR A 9 0.03 -33.79 8.09
N VAL A 10 0.18 -32.82 9.01
CA VAL A 10 -0.51 -31.53 8.93
C VAL A 10 -0.04 -30.77 7.68
N PHE A 11 1.26 -30.61 7.47
CA PHE A 11 1.77 -29.91 6.28
C PHE A 11 1.47 -30.65 4.97
N GLY A 12 1.53 -31.99 4.97
CA GLY A 12 1.20 -32.82 3.82
C GLY A 12 -0.25 -32.68 3.34
N ALA A 13 -1.19 -32.40 4.25
CA ALA A 13 -2.59 -32.13 3.91
C ALA A 13 -2.86 -30.64 3.60
N LEU A 14 -2.21 -29.72 4.33
CA LEU A 14 -2.46 -28.28 4.21
C LEU A 14 -1.87 -27.69 2.92
N VAL A 15 -0.70 -28.18 2.48
CA VAL A 15 -0.02 -27.66 1.28
C VAL A 15 -0.83 -27.90 0.00
N PRO A 16 -1.33 -29.13 -0.31
CA PRO A 16 -2.19 -29.34 -1.48
C PRO A 16 -3.48 -28.53 -1.41
N LEU A 17 -4.05 -28.34 -0.22
CA LEU A 17 -5.29 -27.60 -0.02
C LEU A 17 -5.07 -26.09 -0.23
N MET A 18 -3.94 -25.55 0.22
CA MET A 18 -3.51 -24.18 -0.11
C MET A 18 -3.22 -24.02 -1.60
N VAL A 19 -2.57 -24.97 -2.26
CA VAL A 19 -2.30 -24.93 -3.70
C VAL A 19 -3.60 -24.98 -4.50
N ALA A 20 -4.56 -25.83 -4.13
CA ALA A 20 -5.87 -25.90 -4.76
C ALA A 20 -6.70 -24.62 -4.53
N TYR A 21 -6.61 -24.03 -3.33
CA TYR A 21 -7.25 -22.75 -3.04
C TYR A 21 -6.64 -21.60 -3.85
N ILE A 22 -5.31 -21.53 -3.94
CA ILE A 22 -4.60 -20.53 -4.74
C ILE A 22 -4.92 -20.72 -6.23
N SER A 23 -4.88 -21.96 -6.72
CA SER A 23 -5.18 -22.31 -8.12
C SER A 23 -6.62 -21.97 -8.49
N SER A 24 -7.60 -22.37 -7.68
CA SER A 24 -9.02 -22.06 -7.95
C SER A 24 -9.31 -20.56 -7.93
N ARG A 25 -8.60 -19.78 -7.12
CA ARG A 25 -8.72 -18.31 -7.09
C ARG A 25 -8.05 -17.61 -8.28
N HIS A 26 -7.01 -18.20 -8.87
CA HIS A 26 -6.24 -17.58 -9.97
C HIS A 26 -6.60 -18.13 -11.37
N ASN A 27 -7.31 -19.26 -11.48
CA ASN A 27 -7.62 -19.90 -12.78
C ASN A 27 -8.85 -19.36 -13.52
N PHE A 28 -9.55 -18.35 -13.00
CA PHE A 28 -10.61 -17.68 -13.75
C PHE A 28 -10.07 -16.51 -14.58
N LYS A 29 -8.96 -16.70 -15.30
CA LYS A 29 -8.63 -15.77 -16.38
C LYS A 29 -9.65 -16.00 -17.49
N LYS A 30 -10.58 -15.07 -17.64
CA LYS A 30 -11.56 -15.07 -18.74
C LYS A 30 -10.80 -15.13 -20.06
N HIS A 31 -11.44 -15.69 -21.08
CA HIS A 31 -10.85 -15.69 -22.42
C HIS A 31 -10.60 -14.23 -22.86
N PRO A 32 -9.43 -13.87 -23.43
CA PRO A 32 -9.08 -12.48 -23.70
C PRO A 32 -10.15 -11.70 -24.48
N ARG A 33 -10.79 -12.36 -25.46
CA ARG A 33 -11.90 -11.76 -26.23
C ARG A 33 -13.10 -11.32 -25.38
N LEU A 34 -13.45 -12.09 -24.34
CA LEU A 34 -14.54 -11.75 -23.42
C LEU A 34 -14.14 -10.59 -22.49
N GLU A 35 -12.89 -10.59 -22.05
CA GLU A 35 -12.32 -9.51 -21.23
C GLU A 35 -12.29 -8.18 -22.00
N PHE A 36 -11.89 -8.20 -23.28
CA PHE A 36 -11.93 -7.03 -24.16
C PHE A 36 -13.36 -6.55 -24.46
N SER A 37 -14.33 -7.44 -24.66
CA SER A 37 -15.71 -7.00 -24.90
C SER A 37 -16.32 -6.36 -23.65
N GLU A 38 -16.03 -6.90 -22.46
CA GLU A 38 -16.50 -6.36 -21.19
C GLU A 38 -15.88 -4.99 -20.88
N SER A 39 -14.60 -4.77 -21.21
CA SER A 39 -13.95 -3.46 -21.01
C SER A 39 -14.51 -2.40 -21.96
N ILE A 40 -14.80 -2.75 -23.22
CA ILE A 40 -15.45 -1.85 -24.18
C ILE A 40 -16.87 -1.48 -23.72
N GLU A 41 -17.64 -2.45 -23.22
CA GLU A 41 -18.98 -2.20 -22.69
C GLU A 41 -18.93 -1.29 -21.45
N ALA A 42 -17.99 -1.54 -20.54
CA ALA A 42 -17.78 -0.69 -19.36
C ALA A 42 -17.37 0.74 -19.74
N ALA A 43 -16.55 0.93 -20.77
CA ALA A 43 -16.19 2.26 -21.28
C ALA A 43 -17.42 3.01 -21.85
N LYS A 44 -18.25 2.33 -22.64
CA LYS A 44 -19.49 2.92 -23.18
C LYS A 44 -20.48 3.30 -22.08
N GLU A 45 -20.66 2.42 -21.09
CA GLU A 45 -21.48 2.72 -19.92
C GLU A 45 -20.93 3.94 -19.16
N PHE A 46 -19.63 4.02 -18.96
CA PHE A 46 -18.99 5.16 -18.28
C PHE A 46 -19.22 6.47 -19.05
N ASP A 47 -19.05 6.48 -20.37
CA ASP A 47 -19.31 7.65 -21.22
C ASP A 47 -20.75 8.14 -21.10
N SER A 48 -21.73 7.22 -21.11
CA SER A 48 -23.14 7.57 -20.94
C SER A 48 -23.46 8.20 -19.57
N ILE A 49 -22.64 7.89 -18.56
CA ILE A 49 -22.85 8.33 -17.18
C ILE A 49 -22.19 9.68 -16.90
N LEU A 50 -21.19 10.10 -17.70
CA LEU A 50 -20.53 11.41 -17.59
C LEU A 50 -21.53 12.57 -17.56
N THR A 51 -22.59 12.49 -18.37
CA THR A 51 -23.65 13.52 -18.46
C THR A 51 -24.93 13.16 -17.71
N SER A 52 -24.97 12.03 -16.99
CA SER A 52 -26.17 11.54 -16.32
C SER A 52 -26.44 12.25 -14.97
N THR A 53 -27.71 12.29 -14.58
CA THR A 53 -28.18 12.76 -13.26
C THR A 53 -28.16 11.67 -12.18
N GLU A 54 -27.54 10.52 -12.48
CA GLU A 54 -27.46 9.38 -11.57
C GLU A 54 -26.75 9.74 -10.26
N SER A 55 -27.10 9.00 -9.21
CA SER A 55 -26.52 9.21 -7.88
C SER A 55 -25.00 8.98 -7.87
N GLN A 56 -24.29 9.69 -6.99
CA GLN A 56 -22.83 9.56 -6.85
C GLN A 56 -22.39 8.12 -6.59
N LEU A 57 -23.18 7.35 -5.84
CA LEU A 57 -22.87 5.96 -5.54
C LEU A 57 -22.91 5.08 -6.80
N VAL A 58 -23.87 5.29 -7.70
CA VAL A 58 -23.95 4.57 -8.98
C VAL A 58 -22.75 4.94 -9.85
N LYS A 59 -22.40 6.23 -9.91
CA LYS A 59 -21.23 6.74 -10.62
C LYS A 59 -19.93 6.11 -10.11
N ASP A 60 -19.76 6.02 -8.79
CA ASP A 60 -18.59 5.39 -8.18
C ASP A 60 -18.52 3.88 -8.47
N ARG A 61 -19.66 3.18 -8.52
CA ARG A 61 -19.69 1.75 -8.89
C ARG A 61 -19.28 1.53 -10.34
N MET A 62 -19.69 2.41 -11.25
CA MET A 62 -19.34 2.32 -12.66
C MET A 62 -17.87 2.66 -12.90
N ALA A 63 -17.32 3.64 -12.19
CA ALA A 63 -15.89 3.90 -12.14
C ALA A 63 -15.08 2.67 -11.66
N GLN A 64 -15.53 2.00 -10.59
CA GLN A 64 -14.90 0.78 -10.10
C GLN A 64 -14.99 -0.39 -11.10
N LYS A 65 -16.08 -0.47 -11.88
CA LYS A 65 -16.27 -1.46 -12.95
C LYS A 65 -15.28 -1.20 -14.09
N LEU A 66 -15.16 0.05 -14.55
CA LEU A 66 -14.25 0.45 -15.62
C LEU A 66 -12.79 0.14 -15.29
N VAL A 67 -12.34 0.54 -14.09
CA VAL A 67 -10.95 0.41 -13.66
C VAL A 67 -10.63 -0.98 -13.10
N MET A 68 -11.65 -1.80 -12.85
CA MET A 68 -11.55 -3.08 -12.14
C MET A 68 -10.87 -2.97 -10.76
N LYS A 69 -10.99 -1.82 -10.08
CA LYS A 69 -10.43 -1.59 -8.74
C LYS A 69 -11.49 -0.95 -7.84
N LYS A 70 -11.64 -1.47 -6.61
CA LYS A 70 -12.67 -1.02 -5.65
C LYS A 70 -12.39 0.33 -4.98
N ASN A 71 -11.15 0.82 -5.06
CA ASN A 71 -10.66 1.95 -4.27
C ASN A 71 -10.48 3.24 -5.08
N ILE A 72 -11.29 3.42 -6.14
CA ILE A 72 -11.32 4.64 -6.95
C ILE A 72 -12.73 5.22 -6.96
N ASN A 73 -12.81 6.55 -7.00
CA ASN A 73 -14.06 7.30 -7.10
C ASN A 73 -14.32 7.76 -8.54
N PHE A 74 -15.54 8.19 -8.81
CA PHE A 74 -15.93 8.69 -10.14
C PHE A 74 -15.12 9.91 -10.59
N LEU A 75 -14.93 10.91 -9.74
CA LEU A 75 -14.19 12.13 -10.09
C LEU A 75 -12.71 11.85 -10.41
N GLU A 76 -12.09 10.94 -9.65
CA GLU A 76 -10.72 10.49 -9.89
C GLU A 76 -10.63 9.76 -11.24
N THR A 77 -11.60 8.89 -11.51
CA THR A 77 -11.67 8.15 -12.78
C THR A 77 -11.89 9.09 -13.95
N GLN A 78 -12.80 10.05 -13.83
CA GLN A 78 -13.06 11.08 -14.84
C GLN A 78 -11.81 11.92 -15.13
N TYR A 79 -11.02 12.26 -14.11
CA TYR A 79 -9.75 12.94 -14.29
C TYR A 79 -8.77 12.11 -15.12
N PHE A 80 -8.56 10.85 -14.74
CA PHE A 80 -7.63 9.96 -15.44
C PHE A 80 -8.11 9.56 -16.84
N TYR A 81 -9.42 9.56 -17.08
CA TYR A 81 -10.02 9.24 -18.38
C TYR A 81 -9.57 10.20 -19.49
N SER A 82 -9.18 11.43 -19.14
CA SER A 82 -8.65 12.41 -20.09
C SER A 82 -7.23 12.13 -20.59
N TYR A 83 -6.57 11.06 -20.12
CA TYR A 83 -5.19 10.71 -20.45
C TYR A 83 -5.10 9.38 -21.20
N VAL A 84 -4.15 9.30 -22.15
CA VAL A 84 -3.98 8.12 -23.03
C VAL A 84 -3.73 6.84 -22.22
N ASP A 85 -2.81 6.89 -21.24
CA ASP A 85 -2.42 5.72 -20.43
C ASP A 85 -3.19 5.66 -19.10
N MET A 86 -4.51 5.83 -19.15
CA MET A 86 -5.38 5.89 -17.96
C MET A 86 -5.13 4.74 -16.99
N GLU A 87 -5.14 3.49 -17.45
CA GLU A 87 -5.02 2.30 -16.60
C GLU A 87 -3.71 2.29 -15.81
N LEU A 88 -2.60 2.65 -16.46
CA LEU A 88 -1.27 2.73 -15.84
C LEU A 88 -1.24 3.81 -14.76
N TRP A 89 -1.79 4.99 -15.06
CA TRP A 89 -1.80 6.11 -14.12
C TRP A 89 -2.68 5.82 -12.92
N VAL A 90 -3.85 5.22 -13.14
CA VAL A 90 -4.78 4.84 -12.09
C VAL A 90 -4.19 3.77 -11.18
N GLU A 91 -3.54 2.74 -11.74
CA GLU A 91 -2.90 1.70 -10.94
C GLU A 91 -1.85 2.29 -10.00
N ARG A 92 -0.95 3.12 -10.53
CA ARG A 92 0.07 3.80 -9.72
C ARG A 92 -0.55 4.76 -8.72
N TYR A 93 -1.59 5.50 -9.11
CA TYR A 93 -2.27 6.45 -8.23
C TYR A 93 -2.90 5.76 -7.01
N ILE A 94 -3.56 4.61 -7.18
CA ILE A 94 -4.22 3.88 -6.08
C ILE A 94 -3.22 3.52 -4.97
N ASP A 95 -1.97 3.19 -5.32
CA ASP A 95 -0.92 2.81 -4.36
C ASP A 95 -0.44 3.96 -3.47
N VAL A 96 -0.57 5.20 -3.96
CA VAL A 96 -0.12 6.43 -3.28
C VAL A 96 -1.25 7.40 -2.96
N ARG A 97 -2.52 7.06 -3.28
CA ARG A 97 -3.71 7.90 -3.13
C ARG A 97 -3.79 8.60 -1.78
N LYS A 98 -3.47 7.90 -0.68
CA LYS A 98 -3.50 8.45 0.69
C LYS A 98 -2.58 9.66 0.92
N TYR A 99 -1.57 9.83 0.06
CA TYR A 99 -0.53 10.85 0.16
C TYR A 99 -0.69 11.93 -0.93
N ILE A 100 -1.68 11.80 -1.80
CA ILE A 100 -2.03 12.74 -2.85
C ILE A 100 -3.35 13.41 -2.50
N GLU A 101 -3.42 14.71 -2.71
CA GLU A 101 -4.60 15.54 -2.52
C GLU A 101 -5.04 16.07 -3.89
N PRO A 102 -6.29 15.80 -4.31
CA PRO A 102 -6.81 16.36 -5.55
C PRO A 102 -7.13 17.84 -5.38
N ILE A 103 -6.74 18.67 -6.34
CA ILE A 103 -7.14 20.07 -6.44
C ILE A 103 -8.45 20.12 -7.23
N ILE A 104 -9.50 20.59 -6.57
CA ILE A 104 -10.87 20.63 -7.11
C ILE A 104 -11.19 22.07 -7.52
N ASP A 105 -11.77 22.25 -8.70
CA ASP A 105 -12.23 23.54 -9.22
C ASP A 105 -13.61 23.94 -8.68
N GLU A 106 -14.07 25.15 -9.00
CA GLU A 106 -15.42 25.65 -8.72
C GLU A 106 -16.52 24.75 -9.32
N ASP A 107 -16.23 24.09 -10.45
CA ASP A 107 -17.11 23.10 -11.11
C ASP A 107 -17.09 21.71 -10.46
N ASN A 108 -16.47 21.55 -9.30
CA ASN A 108 -16.31 20.29 -8.58
C ASN A 108 -15.56 19.19 -9.39
N LYS A 109 -14.70 19.61 -10.32
CA LYS A 109 -13.84 18.73 -11.13
C LYS A 109 -12.41 18.75 -10.62
N ILE A 110 -11.72 17.62 -10.69
CA ILE A 110 -10.30 17.55 -10.35
C ILE A 110 -9.50 18.18 -11.51
N VAL A 111 -8.72 19.22 -11.21
CA VAL A 111 -7.88 19.93 -12.20
C VAL A 111 -6.45 19.42 -12.16
N ASP A 112 -5.94 19.17 -10.95
CA ASP A 112 -4.57 18.71 -10.77
C ASP A 112 -4.41 17.90 -9.48
N LEU A 113 -3.25 17.24 -9.35
CA LEU A 113 -2.92 16.41 -8.20
C LEU A 113 -1.72 17.00 -7.46
N LYS A 114 -1.84 17.19 -6.15
CA LYS A 114 -0.77 17.72 -5.30
C LYS A 114 -0.40 16.74 -4.20
N ASN A 115 0.84 16.80 -3.72
CA ASN A 115 1.22 16.03 -2.53
C ASN A 115 0.61 16.62 -1.27
N LYS A 116 -0.06 15.77 -0.49
CA LYS A 116 -0.62 16.12 0.83
C LYS A 116 0.46 16.49 1.85
N TYR A 117 1.64 15.87 1.72
CA TYR A 117 2.77 16.09 2.62
C TYR A 117 3.95 16.65 1.84
N THR A 118 4.66 17.59 2.44
CA THR A 118 5.91 18.13 1.90
C THR A 118 7.04 17.09 1.98
N MET A 119 7.99 17.10 1.04
CA MET A 119 9.22 16.29 1.08
C MET A 119 9.95 16.37 2.43
N ALA A 120 9.95 17.56 3.05
CA ALA A 120 10.54 17.76 4.37
C ALA A 120 9.97 16.82 5.44
N LYS A 121 8.66 16.50 5.39
CA LYS A 121 8.05 15.52 6.29
C LYS A 121 8.55 14.10 6.00
N GLY A 122 8.77 13.76 4.73
CA GLY A 122 9.39 12.49 4.34
C GLY A 122 10.81 12.35 4.92
N ILE A 123 11.63 13.39 4.81
CA ILE A 123 12.99 13.42 5.40
C ILE A 123 12.92 13.29 6.92
N LEU A 124 11.97 13.95 7.58
CA LEU A 124 11.78 13.82 9.03
C LEU A 124 11.48 12.37 9.43
N PHE A 125 10.61 11.66 8.70
CA PHE A 125 10.35 10.23 8.95
C PHE A 125 11.59 9.36 8.72
N LEU A 126 12.44 9.71 7.75
CA LEU A 126 13.70 9.03 7.52
C LEU A 126 14.71 9.28 8.64
N CYS A 127 14.82 10.51 9.15
CA CYS A 127 15.62 10.83 10.33
C CYS A 127 15.12 10.08 11.58
N MET A 128 13.80 10.01 11.76
CA MET A 128 13.17 9.24 12.84
C MET A 128 13.53 7.75 12.71
N TYR A 129 13.42 7.18 11.51
CA TYR A 129 13.84 5.81 11.23
C TYR A 129 15.29 5.58 11.65
N SER A 130 16.22 6.42 11.18
CA SER A 130 17.65 6.29 11.49
C SER A 130 17.91 6.34 13.00
N PHE A 131 17.27 7.27 13.71
CA PHE A 131 17.41 7.41 15.16
C PHE A 131 16.93 6.15 15.91
N PHE A 132 15.72 5.67 15.60
CA PHE A 132 15.17 4.49 16.27
C PHE A 132 15.87 3.18 15.86
N ALA A 133 16.35 3.08 14.62
CA ALA A 133 17.15 1.95 14.17
C ALA A 133 18.47 1.86 14.95
N ILE A 134 19.15 2.99 15.18
CA ILE A 134 20.37 3.01 16.01
C ILE A 134 20.04 2.58 17.45
N LEU A 135 18.98 3.11 18.05
CA LEU A 135 18.55 2.71 19.40
C LEU A 135 18.25 1.22 19.50
N ALA A 136 17.56 0.65 18.51
CA ALA A 136 17.27 -0.77 18.42
C ALA A 136 18.53 -1.63 18.31
N MET A 137 19.61 -1.11 17.71
CA MET A 137 20.87 -1.82 17.51
C MET A 137 21.81 -1.74 18.71
N ILE A 138 21.54 -0.89 19.72
CA ILE A 138 22.38 -0.77 20.94
C ILE A 138 22.68 -2.14 21.60
N PRO A 139 21.69 -3.04 21.81
CA PRO A 139 21.95 -4.36 22.39
C PRO A 139 22.96 -5.18 21.56
N LEU A 140 22.94 -5.03 20.24
CA LEU A 140 23.84 -5.73 19.33
C LEU A 140 25.23 -5.10 19.31
N MET A 141 25.31 -3.76 19.32
CA MET A 141 26.60 -3.04 19.37
C MET A 141 27.37 -3.33 20.66
N PHE A 142 26.66 -3.49 21.79
CA PHE A 142 27.27 -3.73 23.11
C PHE A 142 26.91 -5.11 23.67
N LEU A 143 26.88 -6.13 22.81
CA LEU A 143 26.36 -7.47 23.14
C LEU A 143 26.93 -8.07 24.43
N LYS A 144 28.25 -7.97 24.65
CA LYS A 144 28.89 -8.53 25.86
C LYS A 144 28.37 -7.88 27.14
N TYR A 145 28.30 -6.55 27.16
CA TYR A 145 27.83 -5.79 28.32
C TYR A 145 26.33 -5.96 28.53
N TYR A 146 25.57 -5.96 27.43
CA TYR A 146 24.14 -6.16 27.44
C TYR A 146 23.76 -7.56 27.98
N LEU A 147 24.43 -8.61 27.53
CA LEU A 147 24.23 -9.97 28.05
C LEU A 147 24.63 -10.08 29.53
N ALA A 148 25.69 -9.41 29.97
CA ALA A 148 26.07 -9.40 31.39
C ALA A 148 24.97 -8.80 32.27
N ILE A 149 24.40 -7.66 31.86
CA ILE A 149 23.27 -7.03 32.58
C ILE A 149 22.04 -7.95 32.55
N LEU A 150 21.75 -8.59 31.42
CA LEU A 150 20.60 -9.47 31.27
C LEU A 150 20.73 -10.73 32.15
N HIS A 151 21.91 -11.34 32.24
CA HIS A 151 22.14 -12.47 33.15
C HIS A 151 22.02 -12.02 34.61
N GLN A 152 22.63 -10.88 34.96
CA GLN A 152 22.50 -10.33 36.31
C GLN A 152 21.04 -10.02 36.69
N SER A 153 20.24 -9.52 35.75
CA SER A 153 18.83 -9.22 36.02
C SER A 153 17.98 -10.48 36.17
N ILE A 154 18.35 -11.57 35.48
CA ILE A 154 17.74 -12.90 35.65
C ILE A 154 18.13 -13.48 37.02
N ASP A 155 19.42 -13.43 37.37
CA ASP A 155 19.93 -13.98 38.63
C ASP A 155 19.34 -13.27 39.86
N THR A 156 19.14 -11.96 39.76
CA THR A 156 18.49 -11.15 40.81
C THR A 156 16.96 -11.24 40.79
N SER A 157 16.36 -12.09 39.93
CA SER A 157 14.90 -12.24 39.74
C SER A 157 14.18 -10.91 39.46
N SER A 158 14.88 -9.95 38.87
CA SER A 158 14.34 -8.63 38.53
C SER A 158 13.60 -8.69 37.19
N PHE A 159 12.43 -9.34 37.19
CA PHE A 159 11.63 -9.58 35.98
C PHE A 159 11.30 -8.31 35.19
N LEU A 160 11.09 -7.18 35.88
CA LEU A 160 10.80 -5.89 35.24
C LEU A 160 11.97 -5.40 34.36
N ILE A 161 13.20 -5.56 34.84
CA ILE A 161 14.40 -5.12 34.11
C ILE A 161 14.62 -6.02 32.89
N THR A 162 14.52 -7.34 33.08
CA THR A 162 14.64 -8.33 31.99
C THR A 162 13.59 -8.09 30.91
N PHE A 163 12.33 -7.85 31.29
CA PHE A 163 11.27 -7.55 30.35
C PHE A 163 11.54 -6.28 29.54
N ASN A 164 11.96 -5.20 30.21
CA ASN A 164 12.29 -3.94 29.55
C ASN A 164 13.46 -4.11 28.57
N LEU A 165 14.53 -4.80 28.99
CA LEU A 165 15.70 -5.02 28.14
C LEU A 165 15.31 -5.68 26.83
N ILE A 166 14.42 -6.67 26.84
CA ILE A 166 13.96 -7.37 25.64
C ILE A 166 12.94 -6.55 24.83
N THR A 167 11.99 -5.91 25.52
CA THR A 167 10.82 -5.29 24.86
C THR A 167 11.18 -3.97 24.17
N TRP A 168 12.03 -3.14 24.78
CA TRP A 168 12.38 -1.83 24.23
C TRP A 168 13.06 -1.90 22.85
N PRO A 169 14.08 -2.74 22.62
CA PRO A 169 14.68 -2.90 21.30
C PRO A 169 13.66 -3.34 20.25
N ILE A 170 12.78 -4.29 20.58
CA ILE A 170 11.73 -4.76 19.67
C ILE A 170 10.77 -3.62 19.30
N LEU A 171 10.33 -2.83 20.27
CA LEU A 171 9.47 -1.66 20.02
C LEU A 171 10.17 -0.62 19.13
N PHE A 172 11.45 -0.34 19.36
CA PHE A 172 12.21 0.59 18.53
C PHE A 172 12.34 0.09 17.08
N ILE A 173 12.50 -1.22 16.86
CA ILE A 173 12.47 -1.82 15.51
C ILE A 173 11.11 -1.54 14.84
N PHE A 174 9.99 -1.79 15.54
CA PHE A 174 8.67 -1.54 14.97
C PHE A 174 8.45 -0.07 14.62
N ILE A 175 8.84 0.85 15.51
CA ILE A 175 8.73 2.29 15.26
C ILE A 175 9.59 2.70 14.05
N ALA A 176 10.81 2.19 13.95
CA ALA A 176 11.69 2.42 12.82
C ALA A 176 11.04 1.95 11.51
N LEU A 177 10.53 0.71 11.46
CA LEU A 177 9.87 0.16 10.27
C LEU A 177 8.66 0.99 9.83
N VAL A 178 7.84 1.47 10.78
CA VAL A 178 6.72 2.37 10.48
C VAL A 178 7.20 3.70 9.91
N GLY A 179 8.27 4.27 10.47
CA GLY A 179 8.89 5.49 9.97
C GLY A 179 9.38 5.34 8.52
N LEU A 180 10.13 4.26 8.24
CA LEU A 180 10.64 3.95 6.91
C LEU A 180 9.50 3.73 5.91
N HIS A 181 8.47 2.97 6.28
CA HIS A 181 7.33 2.72 5.42
C HIS A 181 6.61 4.02 5.03
N ARG A 182 6.42 4.94 5.99
CA ARG A 182 5.82 6.26 5.72
C ARG A 182 6.71 7.13 4.83
N ALA A 183 8.02 7.14 5.07
CA ALA A 183 8.97 7.88 4.26
C ALA A 183 8.95 7.40 2.80
N ASN A 184 8.98 6.08 2.59
CA ASN A 184 8.91 5.48 1.26
C ASN A 184 7.61 5.86 0.54
N LYS A 185 6.46 5.75 1.21
CA LYS A 185 5.18 6.11 0.59
C LYS A 185 5.06 7.59 0.21
N ILE A 186 5.66 8.49 0.99
CA ILE A 186 5.74 9.91 0.63
C ILE A 186 6.65 10.10 -0.59
N ALA A 187 7.81 9.45 -0.62
CA ALA A 187 8.72 9.52 -1.76
C ALA A 187 8.09 8.95 -3.05
N ASP A 188 7.36 7.83 -2.95
CA ASP A 188 6.63 7.23 -4.06
C ASP A 188 5.57 8.18 -4.61
N ALA A 189 4.83 8.89 -3.76
CA ALA A 189 3.84 9.88 -4.18
C ALA A 189 4.50 11.05 -4.94
N TYR A 190 5.64 11.54 -4.44
CA TYR A 190 6.43 12.55 -5.14
C TYR A 190 6.94 12.08 -6.50
N ASN A 191 7.48 10.87 -6.57
CA ASN A 191 7.96 10.28 -7.82
C ASN A 191 6.81 10.06 -8.81
N PHE A 192 5.65 9.64 -8.32
CA PHE A 192 4.43 9.51 -9.12
C PHE A 192 4.03 10.85 -9.72
N LEU A 193 3.86 11.91 -8.91
CA LEU A 193 3.44 13.22 -9.42
C LEU A 193 4.44 13.79 -10.41
N LYS A 194 5.74 13.67 -10.14
CA LYS A 194 6.78 14.13 -11.07
C LYS A 194 6.72 13.39 -12.40
N LYS A 195 6.60 12.06 -12.37
CA LYS A 195 6.47 11.25 -13.60
C LYS A 195 5.19 11.59 -14.33
N PHE A 196 4.08 11.70 -13.60
CA PHE A 196 2.79 12.06 -14.17
C PHE A 196 2.85 13.44 -14.85
N GLU A 197 3.44 14.45 -14.22
CA GLU A 197 3.59 15.78 -14.81
C GLU A 197 4.45 15.78 -16.08
N CYS A 198 5.53 14.99 -16.12
CA CYS A 198 6.43 14.90 -17.27
C CYS A 198 5.91 14.03 -18.41
N GLU A 199 5.19 12.94 -18.11
CA GLU A 199 4.82 11.89 -19.07
C GLU A 199 3.32 11.91 -19.42
N ARG A 200 2.48 12.71 -18.74
CA ARG A 200 1.04 12.74 -19.03
C ARG A 200 0.77 13.27 -20.43
N ILE A 201 0.13 12.43 -21.25
CA ILE A 201 -0.39 12.82 -22.56
C ILE A 201 -1.91 12.91 -22.45
N LYS A 202 -2.44 14.13 -22.57
CA LYS A 202 -3.89 14.34 -22.65
C LYS A 202 -4.40 13.88 -24.02
N ILE A 203 -5.53 13.20 -24.01
CA ILE A 203 -6.28 12.90 -25.24
C ILE A 203 -6.74 14.25 -25.78
N LYS A 204 -6.28 14.61 -26.99
CA LYS A 204 -6.79 15.80 -27.68
C LYS A 204 -8.20 15.46 -28.15
N GLU A 205 -9.18 16.22 -27.67
CA GLU A 205 -10.52 16.28 -28.26
C GLU A 205 -10.45 16.79 -29.71
#